data_AF-A0A7V3MCN6-F1
#
_entry.id   AF-A0A7V3MCN6-F1
#
_cell.length_a   1.000
_cell.length_b   1.000
_cell.length_c   1.000
_cell.angle_alpha   90.00
_cell.angle_beta   90.00
_cell.angle_gamma   90.00
#
_symmetry.space_group_name_H-M   'P 1'
#
loop_
_entity.id
_entity.type
_entity.pdbx_description
1 polymer ?
#
loop_
_entity_poly.entity_id
_entity_poly.type
_entity_poly.pdbx_seq_one_letter_code
_entity_poly.pdbx_strand_id
1 'polypeptide(L)'
;MMFLFGLLVGLSPSAQAGLKSLALPGWGQFSSGQSAAGWTFLGVEAVSWAGVMGFRVKGDRLAEESRIWAYQNAGARPDWGEEYWAEMEKYMNYDDYIQGLWAEARTLFPDDPEEQAAYVDSVKLPERWEWRDKTSKQEFMRLRSASRNAFSLSSTMIGVILANHLFAGIEAFVYAQWFAGSRFEGTGLRFRFLPEGGVNFGFTRTF
;
A
#
# COMPACT_ATOMS: atom_id res chain seq x y z
N MET A 1 21.17 -9.44 -4.58
CA MET A 1 21.43 -8.51 -5.72
C MET A 1 22.11 -9.16 -6.94
N MET A 2 22.86 -10.26 -6.83
CA MET A 2 23.52 -10.92 -7.99
C MET A 2 22.57 -11.64 -8.98
N PHE A 3 21.35 -12.00 -8.60
CA PHE A 3 20.43 -12.75 -9.48
C PHE A 3 19.69 -11.90 -10.53
N LEU A 4 19.60 -10.58 -10.35
CA LEU A 4 18.93 -9.69 -11.33
C LEU A 4 19.80 -9.36 -12.54
N PHE A 5 21.13 -9.42 -12.41
CA PHE A 5 22.05 -9.08 -13.50
C PHE A 5 22.11 -10.13 -14.60
N GLY A 6 21.90 -11.42 -14.29
CA GLY A 6 21.87 -12.49 -15.29
C GLY A 6 20.62 -12.47 -16.19
N LEU A 7 19.50 -11.92 -15.68
CA LEU A 7 18.20 -11.94 -16.36
C LEU A 7 18.08 -10.87 -17.47
N LEU A 8 18.97 -9.87 -17.45
CA LEU A 8 19.00 -8.78 -18.43
C LEU A 8 19.89 -9.08 -19.64
N VAL A 9 20.76 -10.09 -19.54
CA VAL A 9 21.70 -10.48 -20.61
C VAL A 9 20.90 -11.06 -21.78
N GLY A 10 20.98 -10.43 -22.95
CA GLY A 10 20.27 -10.83 -24.17
C GLY A 10 18.96 -10.07 -24.45
N LEU A 11 18.48 -9.26 -23.50
CA LEU A 11 17.33 -8.37 -23.72
C LEU A 11 17.75 -7.08 -24.46
N SER A 12 16.82 -6.50 -25.22
CA SER A 12 17.03 -5.21 -25.86
C SER A 12 17.28 -4.10 -24.82
N PRO A 13 18.02 -3.03 -25.15
CA PRO A 13 18.25 -1.92 -24.22
C PRO A 13 16.95 -1.32 -23.67
N SER A 14 15.89 -1.26 -24.47
CA SER A 14 14.57 -0.80 -24.04
C SER A 14 13.90 -1.74 -23.04
N ALA A 15 13.94 -3.04 -23.29
CA ALA A 15 13.44 -4.04 -22.34
C ALA A 15 14.21 -3.99 -21.01
N GLN A 16 15.53 -3.80 -21.06
CA GLN A 16 16.34 -3.63 -19.86
C GLN A 16 15.97 -2.37 -19.07
N ALA A 17 15.72 -1.24 -19.75
CA ALA A 17 15.29 0.00 -19.11
C ALA A 17 13.93 -0.17 -18.42
N GLY A 18 12.96 -0.78 -19.11
CA GLY A 18 11.64 -1.06 -18.54
C GLY A 18 11.69 -1.97 -17.30
N LEU A 19 12.43 -3.08 -17.37
CA LEU A 19 12.57 -4.01 -16.24
C LEU A 19 13.27 -3.38 -15.03
N LYS A 20 14.28 -2.55 -15.26
CA LYS A 20 14.93 -1.77 -14.19
C LYS A 20 13.92 -0.87 -13.47
N SER A 21 13.09 -0.14 -14.21
CA SER A 21 12.08 0.76 -13.63
C SER A 21 10.90 0.03 -12.99
N LEU A 22 10.54 -1.17 -13.46
CA LEU A 22 9.59 -2.05 -12.78
C LEU A 22 10.13 -2.54 -11.43
N ALA A 23 11.45 -2.79 -11.33
CA ALA A 23 12.07 -3.21 -10.08
C ALA A 23 12.24 -2.03 -9.10
N LEU A 24 12.67 -0.89 -9.62
CA LEU A 24 12.86 0.35 -8.87
C LEU A 24 12.47 1.54 -9.75
N PRO A 25 11.36 2.24 -9.44
CA PRO A 25 10.91 3.38 -10.21
C PRO A 25 12.02 4.43 -10.37
N GLY A 26 12.24 4.87 -11.60
CA GLY A 26 13.28 5.82 -11.95
C GLY A 26 14.61 5.20 -12.44
N TRP A 27 14.89 3.92 -12.18
CA TRP A 27 16.18 3.32 -12.55
C TRP A 27 16.42 3.27 -14.07
N GLY A 28 15.43 2.84 -14.86
CA GLY A 28 15.50 2.86 -16.32
C GLY A 28 15.64 4.26 -16.91
N GLN A 29 14.98 5.26 -16.30
CA GLN A 29 15.07 6.66 -16.67
C GLN A 29 16.49 7.20 -16.45
N PHE A 30 17.06 7.00 -15.26
CA PHE A 30 18.44 7.39 -14.97
C PHE A 30 19.44 6.69 -15.88
N SER A 31 19.24 5.40 -16.16
CA SER A 31 20.09 4.62 -17.07
C SER A 31 20.05 5.14 -18.51
N SER A 32 18.96 5.83 -18.89
CA SER A 32 18.74 6.40 -20.23
C SER A 32 18.98 7.92 -20.28
N GLY A 33 19.54 8.51 -19.22
CA GLY A 33 19.83 9.95 -19.14
C GLY A 33 18.64 10.86 -18.76
N GLN A 34 17.45 10.29 -18.54
CA GLN A 34 16.23 11.02 -18.18
C GLN A 34 16.15 11.34 -16.68
N SER A 35 17.07 12.17 -16.20
CA SER A 35 17.18 12.43 -14.75
C SER A 35 15.93 13.08 -14.15
N ALA A 36 15.28 13.99 -14.87
CA ALA A 36 14.05 14.63 -14.37
C ALA A 36 12.92 13.62 -14.17
N ALA A 37 12.65 12.76 -15.16
CA ALA A 37 11.64 11.69 -15.03
C ALA A 37 12.02 10.69 -13.94
N GLY A 38 13.31 10.32 -13.84
CA GLY A 38 13.82 9.44 -12.80
C GLY A 38 13.55 9.97 -11.39
N TRP A 39 13.84 11.24 -11.14
CA TRP A 39 13.56 11.89 -9.85
C TRP A 39 12.06 12.00 -9.56
N THR A 40 11.22 12.23 -10.56
CA THR A 40 9.76 12.23 -10.38
C THR A 40 9.25 10.88 -9.88
N PHE A 41 9.60 9.78 -10.56
CA PHE A 41 9.16 8.44 -10.17
C PHE A 41 9.68 8.03 -8.78
N LEU A 42 10.94 8.36 -8.48
CA LEU A 42 11.53 8.09 -7.17
C LEU A 42 10.90 8.95 -6.06
N GLY A 43 10.55 10.20 -6.37
CA GLY A 43 9.85 11.09 -5.44
C GLY A 43 8.45 10.58 -5.09
N VAL A 44 7.68 10.15 -6.09
CA VAL A 44 6.36 9.53 -5.89
C VAL A 44 6.48 8.25 -5.06
N GLU A 45 7.51 7.43 -5.34
CA GLU A 45 7.80 6.21 -4.58
C GLU A 45 8.05 6.52 -3.09
N ALA A 46 8.94 7.47 -2.81
CA ALA A 46 9.29 7.86 -1.44
C ALA A 46 8.09 8.42 -0.67
N VAL A 47 7.32 9.33 -1.28
CA VAL A 47 6.10 9.90 -0.67
C VAL A 47 5.08 8.80 -0.43
N SER A 48 4.96 7.83 -1.33
CA SER A 48 3.98 6.76 -1.19
C SER A 48 4.32 5.81 -0.05
N TRP A 49 5.59 5.42 0.10
CA TRP A 49 6.05 4.64 1.25
C TRP A 49 5.90 5.40 2.56
N ALA A 50 6.20 6.70 2.58
CA ALA A 50 5.93 7.55 3.74
C ALA A 50 4.43 7.54 4.10
N GLY A 51 3.55 7.59 3.10
CA GLY A 51 2.10 7.43 3.27
C GLY A 51 1.72 6.08 3.88
N VAL A 52 2.24 4.97 3.35
CA VAL A 52 2.02 3.61 3.90
C VAL A 52 2.38 3.57 5.38
N MET A 53 3.58 4.01 5.75
CA MET A 53 4.06 3.99 7.13
C MET A 53 3.22 4.91 8.02
N GLY A 54 2.96 6.14 7.58
CA GLY A 54 2.20 7.12 8.34
C GLY A 54 0.77 6.68 8.62
N PHE A 55 0.09 6.11 7.62
CA PHE A 55 -1.28 5.61 7.79
C PHE A 55 -1.34 4.34 8.63
N ARG A 56 -0.34 3.45 8.58
CA ARG A 56 -0.27 2.29 9.50
C ARG A 56 -0.13 2.73 10.95
N VAL A 57 0.84 3.59 11.25
CA VAL A 57 1.06 4.13 12.61
C VAL A 57 -0.21 4.82 13.12
N LYS A 58 -0.86 5.62 12.28
CA LYS A 58 -2.14 6.26 12.63
C LYS A 58 -3.24 5.23 12.91
N GLY A 59 -3.35 4.19 12.09
CA GLY A 59 -4.33 3.11 12.24
C GLY A 59 -4.16 2.35 13.56
N ASP A 60 -2.92 1.98 13.88
CA ASP A 60 -2.57 1.28 15.12
C ASP A 60 -2.89 2.13 16.36
N ARG A 61 -2.48 3.41 16.33
CA ARG A 61 -2.77 4.36 17.40
C ARG A 61 -4.27 4.52 17.64
N LEU A 62 -5.06 4.70 16.59
CA LEU A 62 -6.52 4.86 16.71
C LEU A 62 -7.20 3.57 17.21
N ALA A 63 -6.68 2.40 16.81
CA ALA A 63 -7.16 1.12 17.33
C ALA A 63 -6.89 1.01 18.83
N GLU A 64 -5.68 1.34 19.28
CA GLU A 64 -5.32 1.38 20.70
C GLU A 64 -6.18 2.38 21.50
N GLU A 65 -6.33 3.62 20.99
CA GLU A 65 -7.19 4.65 21.60
C GLU A 65 -8.63 4.15 21.75
N SER A 66 -9.16 3.42 20.76
CA SER A 66 -10.51 2.84 20.87
C SER A 66 -10.64 1.81 21.99
N ARG A 67 -9.61 0.97 22.21
CA ARG A 67 -9.60 -0.05 23.27
C ARG A 67 -9.50 0.60 24.66
N ILE A 68 -8.63 1.59 24.79
CA ILE A 68 -8.50 2.38 26.03
C ILE A 68 -9.83 3.09 26.34
N TRP A 69 -10.45 3.70 25.33
CA TRP A 69 -11.75 4.37 25.49
C TRP A 69 -12.85 3.41 25.94
N ALA A 70 -12.91 2.22 25.34
CA ALA A 70 -13.86 1.17 25.70
C ALA A 70 -13.63 0.65 27.13
N TYR A 71 -12.38 0.46 27.54
CA TYR A 71 -12.05 0.10 28.92
C TYR A 71 -12.58 1.16 29.91
N GLN A 72 -12.35 2.45 29.62
CA GLN A 72 -12.74 3.55 30.50
C GLN A 72 -14.25 3.79 30.57
N ASN A 73 -14.98 3.58 29.47
CA ASN A 73 -16.39 3.97 29.37
C ASN A 73 -17.37 2.78 29.27
N ALA A 74 -16.86 1.55 29.19
CA ALA A 74 -17.67 0.34 29.15
C ALA A 74 -17.12 -0.83 29.99
N GLY A 75 -16.00 -0.64 30.69
CA GLY A 75 -15.35 -1.71 31.44
C GLY A 75 -14.75 -2.81 30.56
N ALA A 76 -14.59 -2.56 29.27
CA ALA A 76 -14.15 -3.53 28.28
C ALA A 76 -12.75 -4.09 28.60
N ARG A 77 -12.53 -5.40 28.43
CA ARG A 77 -11.21 -6.01 28.67
C ARG A 77 -10.39 -6.03 27.36
N PRO A 78 -9.12 -5.60 27.37
CA PRO A 78 -8.34 -5.40 26.15
C PRO A 78 -7.80 -6.68 25.50
N ASP A 79 -7.87 -7.83 26.20
CA ASP A 79 -7.19 -9.06 25.80
C ASP A 79 -7.93 -9.88 24.73
N TRP A 80 -9.05 -9.36 24.21
CA TRP A 80 -9.95 -10.08 23.31
C TRP A 80 -9.80 -9.68 21.84
N GLY A 81 -10.12 -10.65 20.98
CA GLY A 81 -10.02 -10.53 19.52
C GLY A 81 -11.04 -9.57 18.90
N GLU A 82 -10.95 -9.42 17.58
CA GLU A 82 -11.79 -8.49 16.81
C GLU A 82 -13.30 -8.77 16.92
N GLU A 83 -13.70 -10.03 17.16
CA GLU A 83 -15.09 -10.42 17.37
C GLU A 83 -15.71 -9.69 18.57
N TYR A 84 -15.00 -9.62 19.71
CA TYR A 84 -15.46 -8.89 20.89
C TYR A 84 -15.71 -7.41 20.57
N TRP A 85 -14.74 -6.76 19.91
CA TRP A 85 -14.88 -5.35 19.55
C TRP A 85 -15.97 -5.10 18.51
N ALA A 86 -16.22 -6.04 17.59
CA ALA A 86 -17.30 -5.97 16.64
C ALA A 86 -18.67 -6.08 17.33
N GLU A 87 -18.84 -6.99 18.30
CA GLU A 87 -20.07 -7.08 19.08
C GLU A 87 -20.31 -5.84 19.94
N MET A 88 -19.26 -5.21 20.47
CA MET A 88 -19.35 -3.92 21.15
C MET A 88 -19.79 -2.75 20.24
N GLU A 89 -19.48 -2.79 18.94
CA GLU A 89 -20.02 -1.83 17.96
C GLU A 89 -21.51 -2.07 17.73
N LYS A 90 -21.97 -3.33 17.74
CA LYS A 90 -23.35 -3.72 17.45
C LYS A 90 -24.28 -3.47 18.64
N TYR A 91 -23.94 -3.97 19.83
CA TYR A 91 -24.81 -3.97 21.00
C TYR A 91 -24.45 -2.87 22.01
N MET A 92 -25.41 -2.39 22.79
CA MET A 92 -25.15 -1.38 23.82
C MET A 92 -24.49 -2.05 25.04
N ASN A 93 -25.05 -3.17 25.48
CA ASN A 93 -24.55 -3.89 26.64
C ASN A 93 -24.45 -5.39 26.34
N TYR A 94 -23.70 -6.10 27.16
CA TYR A 94 -23.54 -7.54 27.05
C TYR A 94 -24.86 -8.31 27.10
N ASP A 95 -25.82 -7.86 27.91
CA ASP A 95 -27.12 -8.52 28.01
C ASP A 95 -27.94 -8.39 26.71
N ASP A 96 -27.82 -7.26 25.99
CA ASP A 96 -28.45 -7.09 24.67
C ASP A 96 -27.83 -8.03 23.63
N TYR A 97 -26.50 -8.20 23.70
CA TYR A 97 -25.77 -9.16 22.88
C TYR A 97 -26.28 -10.59 23.13
N ILE A 98 -26.41 -11.00 24.39
CA ILE A 98 -26.94 -12.32 24.77
C ILE A 98 -28.37 -12.50 24.27
N GLN A 99 -29.23 -11.47 24.38
CA GLN A 99 -30.58 -11.52 23.80
C GLN A 99 -30.57 -11.69 22.28
N GLY A 100 -29.62 -11.03 21.60
CA GLY A 100 -29.36 -11.21 20.17
C GLY A 100 -29.02 -12.65 19.82
N LEU A 101 -28.10 -13.27 20.56
CA LEU A 101 -27.75 -14.69 20.37
C LEU A 101 -28.95 -15.62 20.58
N TRP A 102 -29.76 -15.38 21.60
CA TRP A 102 -30.98 -16.16 21.82
C TRP A 102 -32.02 -15.97 20.71
N ALA A 103 -32.11 -14.79 20.11
CA ALA A 103 -32.98 -14.55 18.97
C ALA A 103 -32.51 -15.29 17.71
N GLU A 104 -31.21 -15.31 17.48
CA GLU A 104 -30.59 -16.09 16.41
C GLU A 104 -30.78 -17.60 16.63
N ALA A 105 -30.52 -18.09 17.84
CA ALA A 105 -30.71 -19.49 18.22
C ALA A 105 -32.12 -19.99 17.93
N ARG A 106 -33.16 -19.22 18.30
CA ARG A 106 -34.57 -19.55 18.02
C ARG A 106 -34.90 -19.60 16.53
N THR A 107 -34.16 -18.87 15.71
CA THR A 107 -34.31 -18.87 14.25
C THR A 107 -33.66 -20.10 13.63
N LEU A 108 -32.49 -20.50 14.15
CA LEU A 108 -31.73 -21.66 13.67
C LEU A 108 -32.34 -23.00 14.12
N PHE A 109 -32.82 -23.07 15.36
CA PHE A 109 -33.31 -24.28 16.02
C PHE A 109 -34.74 -24.08 16.53
N PRO A 110 -35.73 -23.98 15.64
CA PRO A 110 -37.13 -23.84 16.05
C PRO A 110 -37.56 -25.06 16.86
N ASP A 111 -38.25 -24.83 17.98
CA ASP A 111 -38.81 -25.86 18.87
C ASP A 111 -37.79 -26.77 19.59
N ASP A 112 -36.49 -26.46 19.55
CA ASP A 112 -35.45 -27.19 20.29
C ASP A 112 -34.70 -26.27 21.29
N PRO A 113 -35.21 -26.13 22.53
CA PRO A 113 -34.57 -25.29 23.54
C PRO A 113 -33.18 -25.78 24.00
N GLU A 114 -32.90 -27.09 23.89
CA GLU A 114 -31.62 -27.66 24.30
C GLU A 114 -30.52 -27.26 23.31
N GLU A 115 -30.80 -27.42 22.01
CA GLU A 115 -29.88 -27.02 20.94
C GLU A 115 -29.70 -25.49 20.90
N GLN A 116 -30.76 -24.71 21.18
CA GLN A 116 -30.65 -23.26 21.34
C GLN A 116 -29.67 -22.87 22.45
N ALA A 117 -29.75 -23.53 23.61
CA ALA A 117 -28.86 -23.26 24.74
C ALA A 117 -27.42 -23.67 24.42
N ALA A 118 -27.22 -24.82 23.77
CA ALA A 118 -25.92 -25.30 23.33
C ALA A 118 -25.26 -24.34 22.34
N TYR A 119 -26.02 -23.81 21.38
CA TYR A 119 -25.55 -22.79 20.45
C TYR A 119 -25.05 -21.54 21.19
N VAL A 120 -25.89 -20.95 22.04
CA VAL A 120 -25.53 -19.73 22.79
C VAL A 120 -24.31 -19.97 23.67
N ASP A 121 -24.21 -21.12 24.33
CA ASP A 121 -23.05 -21.46 25.16
C ASP A 121 -21.75 -21.58 24.35
N SER A 122 -21.85 -22.09 23.12
CA SER A 122 -20.69 -22.28 22.23
C SER A 122 -20.13 -20.99 21.64
N VAL A 123 -20.97 -19.96 21.45
CA VAL A 123 -20.58 -18.71 20.75
C VAL A 123 -20.51 -17.49 21.67
N LYS A 124 -21.08 -17.54 22.87
CA LYS A 124 -21.08 -16.38 23.77
C LYS A 124 -19.64 -15.97 24.13
N LEU A 125 -19.37 -14.68 24.01
CA LEU A 125 -18.12 -14.10 24.45
C LEU A 125 -18.02 -14.14 25.99
N PRO A 126 -16.90 -14.50 26.60
CA PRO A 126 -16.82 -14.66 28.05
C PRO A 126 -16.78 -13.34 28.83
N GLU A 127 -16.31 -12.25 28.20
CA GLU A 127 -16.22 -10.95 28.86
C GLU A 127 -17.43 -10.06 28.60
N ARG A 128 -17.80 -9.34 29.65
CA ARG A 128 -18.92 -8.40 29.63
C ARG A 128 -18.46 -6.99 29.30
N TRP A 129 -19.37 -6.19 28.77
CA TRP A 129 -19.24 -4.74 28.63
C TRP A 129 -20.58 -4.08 28.88
N GLU A 130 -20.53 -2.82 29.28
CA GLU A 130 -21.73 -2.00 29.50
C GLU A 130 -21.42 -0.54 29.17
N TRP A 131 -21.82 -0.08 27.98
CA TRP A 131 -21.57 1.31 27.61
C TRP A 131 -22.34 2.25 28.54
N ARG A 132 -21.66 3.24 29.13
CA ARG A 132 -22.30 4.24 30.01
C ARG A 132 -23.46 4.97 29.32
N ASP A 133 -23.28 5.34 28.06
CA ASP A 133 -24.23 6.11 27.27
C ASP A 133 -23.98 5.94 25.76
N LYS A 134 -24.97 6.31 24.95
CA LYS A 134 -24.90 6.17 23.48
C LYS A 134 -23.76 6.99 22.88
N THR A 135 -23.43 8.14 23.46
CA THR A 135 -22.36 9.01 22.97
C THR A 135 -20.99 8.35 23.14
N SER A 136 -20.77 7.66 24.27
CA SER A 136 -19.54 6.91 24.53
C SER A 136 -19.35 5.77 23.54
N LYS A 137 -20.43 5.04 23.22
CA LYS A 137 -20.41 4.03 22.16
C LYS A 137 -20.15 4.63 20.76
N GLN A 138 -20.78 5.75 20.43
CA GLN A 138 -20.56 6.44 19.16
C GLN A 138 -19.10 6.88 18.99
N GLU A 139 -18.47 7.37 20.06
CA GLU A 139 -17.06 7.75 20.01
C GLU A 139 -16.13 6.55 19.79
N PHE A 140 -16.41 5.41 20.45
CA PHE A 140 -15.73 4.15 20.18
C PHE A 140 -15.83 3.73 18.71
N MET A 141 -17.05 3.72 18.16
CA MET A 141 -17.29 3.40 16.75
C MET A 141 -16.56 4.38 15.82
N ARG A 142 -16.52 5.67 16.17
CA ARG A 142 -15.80 6.70 15.41
C ARG A 142 -14.30 6.42 15.38
N LEU A 143 -13.68 6.11 16.51
CA LEU A 143 -12.26 5.77 16.61
C LEU A 143 -11.93 4.52 15.78
N ARG A 144 -12.75 3.47 15.89
CA ARG A 144 -12.56 2.23 15.11
C ARG A 144 -12.77 2.43 13.62
N SER A 145 -13.78 3.19 13.22
CA SER A 145 -13.98 3.59 11.82
C SER A 145 -12.78 4.39 11.30
N ALA A 146 -12.27 5.34 12.08
CA ALA A 146 -11.09 6.13 11.72
C ALA A 146 -9.82 5.27 11.59
N SER A 147 -9.63 4.27 12.46
CA SER A 147 -8.55 3.29 12.36
C SER A 147 -8.66 2.47 11.08
N ARG A 148 -9.84 1.88 10.78
CA ARG A 148 -10.09 1.13 9.54
C ARG A 148 -9.85 1.99 8.29
N ASN A 149 -10.27 3.25 8.32
CA ASN A 149 -10.02 4.20 7.23
C ASN A 149 -8.52 4.47 7.06
N ALA A 150 -7.75 4.61 8.14
CA ALA A 150 -6.30 4.77 8.06
C ALA A 150 -5.64 3.53 7.43
N PHE A 151 -5.99 2.31 7.86
CA PHE A 151 -5.47 1.09 7.24
C PHE A 151 -5.86 0.96 5.76
N SER A 152 -7.10 1.34 5.42
CA SER A 152 -7.56 1.38 4.01
C SER A 152 -6.70 2.34 3.18
N LEU A 153 -6.43 3.55 3.68
CA LEU A 153 -5.55 4.51 3.03
C LEU A 153 -4.12 3.97 2.88
N SER A 154 -3.58 3.26 3.88
CA SER A 154 -2.29 2.58 3.74
C SER A 154 -2.30 1.57 2.59
N SER A 155 -3.37 0.78 2.43
CA SER A 155 -3.51 -0.18 1.33
C SER A 155 -3.64 0.52 -0.03
N THR A 156 -4.36 1.65 -0.08
CA THR A 156 -4.44 2.50 -1.28
C THR A 156 -3.05 2.99 -1.71
N MET A 157 -2.20 3.39 -0.77
CA MET A 157 -0.83 3.83 -1.09
C MET A 157 0.04 2.69 -1.67
N ILE A 158 -0.18 1.44 -1.26
CA ILE A 158 0.45 0.28 -1.91
C ILE A 158 -0.03 0.16 -3.37
N GLY A 159 -1.31 0.38 -3.63
CA GLY A 159 -1.84 0.45 -5.01
C GLY A 159 -1.17 1.56 -5.84
N VAL A 160 -0.94 2.73 -5.24
CA VAL A 160 -0.22 3.84 -5.89
C VAL A 160 1.23 3.45 -6.21
N ILE A 161 1.93 2.77 -5.30
CA ILE A 161 3.29 2.24 -5.53
C ILE A 161 3.29 1.29 -6.74
N LEU A 162 2.39 0.30 -6.76
CA LEU A 162 2.33 -0.65 -7.87
C LEU A 162 2.04 0.03 -9.22
N ALA A 163 1.13 1.00 -9.24
CA ALA A 163 0.87 1.81 -10.42
C ALA A 163 2.11 2.61 -10.84
N ASN A 164 2.80 3.24 -9.89
CA ASN A 164 4.03 4.00 -10.12
C ASN A 164 5.12 3.13 -10.78
N HIS A 165 5.33 1.92 -10.27
CA HIS A 165 6.23 0.93 -10.86
C HIS A 165 5.86 0.59 -12.31
N LEU A 166 4.58 0.31 -12.57
CA LEU A 166 4.11 -0.04 -13.92
C LEU A 166 4.31 1.12 -14.91
N PHE A 167 3.90 2.33 -14.53
CA PHE A 167 4.07 3.52 -15.35
C PHE A 167 5.54 3.86 -15.59
N ALA A 168 6.38 3.76 -14.56
CA ALA A 168 7.82 3.96 -14.69
C ALA A 168 8.45 2.93 -15.64
N GLY A 169 8.02 1.67 -15.59
CA GLY A 169 8.45 0.61 -16.49
C GLY A 169 8.11 0.91 -17.95
N ILE A 170 6.84 1.22 -18.22
CA ILE A 170 6.35 1.53 -19.57
C ILE A 170 7.05 2.76 -20.12
N GLU A 171 7.16 3.83 -19.33
CA GLU A 171 7.81 5.07 -19.77
C GLU A 171 9.29 4.83 -20.11
N ALA A 172 10.05 4.15 -19.23
CA ALA A 172 11.45 3.83 -19.49
C ALA A 172 11.63 2.98 -20.75
N PHE A 173 10.76 2.00 -20.95
CA PHE A 173 10.78 1.14 -22.14
C PHE A 173 10.53 1.95 -23.41
N VAL A 174 9.44 2.74 -23.45
CA VAL A 174 9.04 3.52 -24.62
C VAL A 174 10.10 4.57 -24.95
N TYR A 175 10.60 5.29 -23.95
CA TYR A 175 11.66 6.27 -24.16
C TYR A 175 12.91 5.60 -24.73
N ALA A 176 13.40 4.54 -24.09
CA ALA A 176 14.58 3.83 -24.58
C ALA A 176 14.36 3.25 -25.99
N GLN A 177 13.14 2.83 -26.36
CA GLN A 177 12.83 2.37 -27.71
C GLN A 177 12.89 3.51 -28.74
N TRP A 178 12.25 4.65 -28.46
CA TRP A 178 12.29 5.80 -29.35
C TRP A 178 13.69 6.38 -29.51
N PHE A 179 14.48 6.43 -28.43
CA PHE A 179 15.84 6.97 -28.46
C PHE A 179 16.91 5.97 -28.92
N ALA A 180 16.70 4.66 -28.76
CA ALA A 180 17.51 3.66 -29.42
C ALA A 180 17.27 3.64 -30.95
N GLY A 181 16.04 3.89 -31.39
CA GLY A 181 15.69 4.05 -32.80
C GLY A 181 16.16 5.37 -33.41
N SER A 182 16.29 6.42 -32.59
CA SER A 182 16.84 7.72 -32.97
C SER A 182 18.30 7.90 -32.57
N ARG A 183 19.12 6.83 -32.69
CA ARG A 183 20.52 7.03 -33.07
C ARG A 183 20.50 7.80 -34.40
N PHE A 184 20.41 9.12 -34.31
CA PHE A 184 21.03 9.99 -35.27
C PHE A 184 22.43 9.41 -35.44
N GLU A 185 22.73 8.94 -36.65
CA GLU A 185 24.09 8.99 -37.15
C GLU A 185 24.51 10.45 -36.97
N GLY A 186 25.07 10.76 -35.81
CA GLY A 186 25.55 12.08 -35.51
C GLY A 186 26.72 12.29 -36.44
N THR A 187 26.50 13.00 -37.54
CA THR A 187 27.60 13.59 -38.29
C THR A 187 28.25 14.61 -37.37
N GLY A 188 29.24 14.15 -36.60
CA GLY A 188 30.03 15.02 -35.76
C GLY A 188 30.96 15.83 -36.65
N LEU A 189 30.97 17.15 -36.50
CA LEU A 189 32.03 17.98 -37.03
C LEU A 189 33.26 17.82 -36.14
N ARG A 190 34.29 17.14 -36.64
CA ARG A 190 35.59 17.09 -35.97
C ARG A 190 36.43 18.28 -36.44
N PHE A 191 36.89 19.08 -35.48
CA PHE A 191 37.92 20.08 -35.69
C PHE A 191 39.26 19.49 -35.22
N ARG A 192 40.24 19.41 -36.11
CA ARG A 192 41.61 19.04 -35.75
C ARG A 192 42.54 20.18 -36.14
N PHE A 193 43.24 20.73 -35.16
CA PHE A 193 44.33 21.68 -35.37
C PHE A 193 45.58 20.91 -35.78
N LEU A 194 46.18 21.31 -36.89
CA LEU A 194 47.41 20.74 -37.42
C LEU A 194 48.63 21.49 -36.83
N PRO A 195 49.77 20.80 -36.64
CA PRO A 195 50.98 21.41 -36.07
C PRO A 195 51.49 22.64 -36.86
N GLU A 196 51.32 22.65 -38.18
CA GLU A 196 51.63 23.77 -39.06
C GLU A 196 50.61 24.93 -39.03
N GLY A 197 49.65 24.93 -38.11
CA GLY A 197 48.68 26.03 -37.93
C GLY A 197 47.44 25.96 -38.83
N GLY A 198 47.21 24.84 -39.51
CA GLY A 198 45.99 24.59 -40.29
C GLY A 198 44.84 24.02 -39.46
N VAL A 199 43.59 24.24 -39.89
CA VAL A 199 42.40 23.56 -39.34
C VAL A 199 41.86 22.60 -40.38
N ASN A 200 41.74 21.33 -40.02
CA ASN A 200 41.06 20.34 -40.84
C ASN A 200 39.62 20.14 -40.35
N PHE A 201 38.67 20.16 -41.30
CA PHE A 201 37.26 19.93 -41.07
C PHE A 201 36.89 18.56 -41.62
N GLY A 202 36.37 17.68 -40.78
CA GLY A 202 35.92 16.35 -41.20
C GLY A 202 34.58 16.00 -40.58
N PHE A 203 33.72 15.37 -41.37
CA PHE A 203 32.54 14.69 -40.88
C PHE A 203 32.96 13.31 -40.35
N THR A 204 32.73 13.04 -39.07
CA THR A 204 32.87 11.68 -38.55
C THR A 204 31.50 11.04 -38.43
N ARG A 205 31.36 9.86 -39.02
CA ARG A 205 30.23 8.97 -38.76
C ARG A 205 30.67 8.10 -37.58
N THR A 206 30.10 8.32 -36.41
CA THR A 206 30.25 7.38 -35.29
C THR A 206 29.26 6.24 -35.51
N PHE A 207 29.78 5.05 -35.79
CA PHE A 207 29.03 3.79 -35.82
C PHE A 207 28.83 3.26 -34.40
#